data_AF-A0A538PTG7-F1
#
_entry.id   AF-A0A538PTG7-F1
#
_cell.length_a   1.000
_cell.length_b   1.000
_cell.length_c   1.000
_cell.angle_alpha   90.00
_cell.angle_beta   90.00
_cell.angle_gamma   90.00
#
_symmetry.space_group_name_H-M   'P 1'
#
loop_
_entity.id
_entity.type
_entity.pdbx_description
1 polymer ?
#
loop_
_entity_poly.entity_id
_entity_poly.type
_entity_poly.pdbx_seq_one_letter_code
_entity_poly.pdbx_strand_id
1 'polypeptide(L)'
;MVDAMPPQRHRLAVLFVTVFFDQVGFGILIPFLPLYAKTFGASGFEAGLLLAVFSAMQMLTSTWWGRLSDRVGRRPVIVAAAAGACIGFVILALAPSLAVLFVGRALLGAVCVGMATAQAWVADTTPPDERSRVMGQLGAVGGLGFVLGPAIGALGILLGGMQLPFFVSAACAAGNAIFAALLLPHAPPVAIQGGPRAAGAWRPIVPCLVIAFVLTYAFSNMEATFALFTRAERAAPHRARPGDPRGRSGGAAAGDQRRDPARAGLGDGDRLRDRVAVADRLDLAAVAGRPAGRAARPRAVDQRARTRRRSRHRRPAVRPRRPRLAVPDRRRGDRRGGGHRVRGEVVVTVVAIVVALALAMIALERLRPARRWPAVPTWWARALAINGAQIALVFVAGATWERWLRAHLISLADVGRAAEIAVGYLANVLWMYWSHRARHRVGFLWRWLHQLHHSPARIEVLTAYYKHPLEITSESIATSILLYAVLGVSPEAALAITTASGVLGLFYHWNVATPRWVGYLVQRPESHCVHHQHGVHAYNYSELPLIDIAFGTFRNPPRFVGQCGLGGDREQQFAALLLGRDVTGP
;
A
#
# COMPACT_ATOMS: atom_id res chain seq x y z
N MET A 1 -33.80 -28.09 -26.49
CA MET A 1 -33.31 -27.24 -27.60
C MET A 1 -32.04 -26.57 -27.09
N VAL A 2 -30.87 -26.91 -27.62
CA VAL A 2 -29.65 -26.16 -27.32
C VAL A 2 -29.73 -24.94 -28.23
N ASP A 3 -30.09 -23.78 -27.67
CA ASP A 3 -30.12 -22.54 -28.45
C ASP A 3 -28.76 -22.33 -29.12
N ALA A 4 -28.77 -22.27 -30.45
CA ALA A 4 -27.57 -21.99 -31.23
C ALA A 4 -26.98 -20.66 -30.74
N MET A 5 -25.69 -20.66 -30.40
CA MET A 5 -25.05 -19.45 -29.91
C MET A 5 -25.17 -18.31 -30.95
N PRO A 6 -25.53 -17.08 -30.53
CA PRO A 6 -25.63 -15.96 -31.45
C PRO A 6 -24.27 -15.68 -32.14
N PRO A 7 -24.28 -15.05 -33.33
CA PRO A 7 -23.06 -14.78 -34.10
C PRO A 7 -22.01 -14.04 -33.28
N GLN A 8 -20.73 -14.37 -33.48
CA GLN A 8 -19.59 -13.82 -32.70
C GLN A 8 -19.64 -12.29 -32.58
N ARG A 9 -19.99 -11.58 -33.66
CA ARG A 9 -20.13 -10.11 -33.68
C ARG A 9 -21.16 -9.61 -32.68
N HIS A 10 -22.31 -10.28 -32.57
CA HIS A 10 -23.35 -9.92 -31.59
C HIS A 10 -22.83 -10.13 -30.17
N ARG A 11 -22.20 -11.28 -29.90
CA ARG A 11 -21.68 -11.60 -28.56
C ARG A 11 -20.63 -10.58 -28.09
N LEU A 12 -19.72 -10.21 -28.99
CA LEU A 12 -18.70 -9.19 -28.73
C LEU A 12 -19.31 -7.80 -28.54
N ALA A 13 -20.31 -7.42 -29.33
CA ALA A 13 -21.00 -6.14 -29.16
C ALA A 13 -21.66 -6.03 -27.77
N VAL A 14 -22.35 -7.08 -27.33
CA VAL A 14 -22.96 -7.12 -25.99
C VAL A 14 -21.87 -7.02 -24.90
N LEU A 15 -20.77 -7.77 -25.02
CA LEU A 15 -19.66 -7.67 -24.08
C LEU A 15 -19.04 -6.27 -24.03
N PHE A 16 -18.85 -5.63 -25.19
CA PHE A 16 -18.29 -4.29 -25.29
C PHE A 16 -19.19 -3.25 -24.62
N VAL A 17 -20.51 -3.35 -24.80
CA VAL A 17 -21.47 -2.49 -24.07
C VAL A 17 -21.34 -2.70 -22.57
N THR A 18 -21.22 -3.94 -22.12
CA THR A 18 -21.05 -4.25 -20.70
C THR A 18 -19.78 -3.63 -20.11
N VAL A 19 -18.66 -3.75 -20.81
CA VAL A 19 -17.37 -3.16 -20.38
C VAL A 19 -17.41 -1.63 -20.45
N PHE A 20 -18.07 -1.06 -21.46
CA PHE A 20 -18.23 0.38 -21.59
C PHE A 20 -18.93 0.97 -20.36
N PHE A 21 -20.09 0.45 -19.97
CA PHE A 21 -20.84 0.96 -18.83
C PHE A 21 -20.14 0.73 -17.49
N ASP A 22 -19.43 -0.39 -17.34
CA ASP A 22 -18.57 -0.64 -16.17
C ASP A 22 -17.52 0.47 -16.02
N GLN A 23 -16.84 0.81 -17.13
CA GLN A 23 -15.79 1.82 -17.15
C GLN A 23 -16.32 3.26 -17.05
N VAL A 24 -17.52 3.55 -17.55
CA VAL A 24 -18.20 4.83 -17.32
C VAL A 24 -18.47 5.04 -15.83
N GLY A 25 -19.07 4.05 -15.16
CA GLY A 25 -19.36 4.14 -13.72
C GLY A 25 -18.11 4.34 -12.87
N PHE A 26 -17.02 3.65 -13.24
CA PHE A 26 -15.70 3.81 -12.63
C PHE A 26 -15.09 5.19 -12.89
N GLY A 27 -15.10 5.67 -14.14
CA GLY A 27 -14.54 6.96 -14.54
C GLY A 27 -15.27 8.16 -13.94
N ILE A 28 -16.60 8.08 -13.73
CA ILE A 28 -17.38 9.10 -13.02
C ILE A 28 -16.78 9.35 -11.62
N LEU A 29 -16.41 8.30 -10.90
CA LEU A 29 -16.07 8.40 -9.48
C LEU A 29 -14.70 9.03 -9.21
N ILE A 30 -13.68 8.74 -10.02
CA ILE A 30 -12.26 9.01 -9.69
C ILE A 30 -11.95 10.47 -9.33
N PRO A 31 -12.28 11.47 -10.16
CA PRO A 31 -11.88 12.85 -9.89
C PRO A 31 -12.66 13.47 -8.72
N PHE A 32 -13.84 12.95 -8.42
CA PHE A 32 -14.75 13.53 -7.43
C PHE A 32 -14.66 12.89 -6.06
N LEU A 33 -14.29 11.60 -5.97
CA LEU A 33 -14.24 10.90 -4.69
C LEU A 33 -13.32 11.57 -3.65
N PRO A 34 -12.11 12.06 -3.98
CA PRO A 34 -11.28 12.80 -3.01
C PRO A 34 -11.91 14.13 -2.56
N LEU A 35 -12.62 14.81 -3.46
CA LEU A 35 -13.31 16.06 -3.16
C LEU A 35 -14.54 15.82 -2.27
N TYR A 36 -15.28 14.74 -2.53
CA TYR A 36 -16.40 14.30 -1.74
C TYR A 36 -15.95 13.83 -0.35
N ALA A 37 -14.87 13.08 -0.24
CA ALA A 37 -14.31 12.68 1.05
C ALA A 37 -13.95 13.89 1.93
N LYS A 38 -13.47 14.99 1.32
CA LYS A 38 -13.17 16.23 2.06
C LYS A 38 -14.39 16.87 2.71
N THR A 39 -15.62 16.68 2.21
CA THR A 39 -16.81 17.20 2.91
C THR A 39 -17.13 16.43 4.18
N PHE A 40 -16.56 15.24 4.36
CA PHE A 40 -16.60 14.49 5.62
C PHE A 40 -15.40 14.79 6.52
N GLY A 41 -14.60 15.82 6.20
CA GLY A 41 -13.41 16.19 6.96
C GLY A 41 -12.17 15.34 6.66
N ALA A 42 -12.18 14.53 5.60
CA ALA A 42 -11.04 13.68 5.26
C ALA A 42 -9.76 14.49 5.00
N SER A 43 -8.68 14.07 5.64
CA SER A 43 -7.32 14.51 5.34
C SER A 43 -6.89 14.09 3.92
N GLY A 44 -5.81 14.67 3.42
CA GLY A 44 -5.23 14.25 2.14
C GLY A 44 -4.80 12.77 2.15
N PHE A 45 -4.32 12.28 3.29
CA PHE A 45 -3.97 10.87 3.47
C PHE A 45 -5.22 9.98 3.40
N GLU A 46 -6.29 10.31 4.13
CA GLU A 46 -7.53 9.52 4.11
C GLU A 46 -8.15 9.49 2.71
N ALA A 47 -8.11 10.60 1.96
CA ALA A 47 -8.54 10.63 0.57
C ALA A 47 -7.71 9.69 -0.32
N GLY A 48 -6.38 9.63 -0.10
CA GLY A 48 -5.49 8.69 -0.78
C GLY A 48 -5.75 7.23 -0.39
N LEU A 49 -5.96 6.97 0.91
CA LEU A 49 -6.29 5.64 1.43
C LEU A 49 -7.63 5.14 0.88
N LEU A 50 -8.62 6.03 0.75
CA LEU A 50 -9.91 5.72 0.16
C LEU A 50 -9.74 5.28 -1.30
N LEU A 51 -8.87 5.94 -2.07
CA LEU A 51 -8.54 5.47 -3.42
C LEU A 51 -7.82 4.11 -3.42
N ALA A 52 -6.86 3.91 -2.51
CA ALA A 52 -6.04 2.70 -2.40
C ALA A 52 -6.81 1.46 -1.92
N VAL A 53 -7.78 1.62 -1.02
CA VAL A 53 -8.59 0.52 -0.45
C VAL A 53 -9.28 -0.29 -1.54
N PHE A 54 -9.74 0.35 -2.61
CA PHE A 54 -10.29 -0.36 -3.75
C PHE A 54 -9.29 -1.31 -4.41
N SER A 55 -8.09 -0.83 -4.72
CA SER A 55 -7.06 -1.64 -5.36
C SER A 55 -6.58 -2.76 -4.43
N ALA A 56 -6.50 -2.50 -3.13
CA ALA A 56 -6.19 -3.51 -2.12
C ALA A 56 -7.25 -4.63 -2.09
N MET A 57 -8.54 -4.26 -2.04
CA MET A 57 -9.64 -5.22 -2.05
C MET A 57 -9.74 -5.97 -3.38
N GLN A 58 -9.49 -5.30 -4.51
CA GLN A 58 -9.44 -5.93 -5.83
C GLN A 58 -8.30 -6.95 -5.90
N MET A 59 -7.11 -6.61 -5.41
CA MET A 59 -5.97 -7.53 -5.36
C MET A 59 -6.30 -8.78 -4.54
N LEU A 60 -6.87 -8.59 -3.33
CA LEU A 60 -7.23 -9.68 -2.42
C LEU A 60 -8.30 -10.62 -3.01
N THR A 61 -9.28 -10.07 -3.73
CA THR A 61 -10.44 -10.83 -4.22
C THR A 61 -10.30 -11.32 -5.67
N SER A 62 -9.38 -10.76 -6.46
CA SER A 62 -9.19 -11.08 -7.88
C SER A 62 -8.98 -12.58 -8.15
N THR A 63 -8.17 -13.25 -7.32
CA THR A 63 -7.90 -14.69 -7.46
C THR A 63 -9.13 -15.54 -7.17
N TRP A 64 -9.94 -15.12 -6.19
CA TRP A 64 -11.18 -15.80 -5.85
C TRP A 64 -12.19 -15.68 -6.98
N TRP A 65 -12.41 -14.47 -7.49
CA TRP A 65 -13.31 -14.22 -8.61
C TRP A 65 -12.89 -14.91 -9.90
N GLY A 66 -11.58 -14.94 -10.21
CA GLY A 66 -11.06 -15.67 -11.36
C GLY A 66 -11.42 -17.16 -11.29
N ARG A 67 -11.16 -17.80 -10.14
CA ARG A 67 -11.49 -19.23 -9.93
C ARG A 67 -12.99 -19.49 -9.91
N LEU A 68 -13.78 -18.56 -9.38
CA LEU A 68 -15.24 -18.66 -9.42
C LEU A 68 -15.73 -18.58 -10.86
N SER A 69 -15.23 -17.62 -11.63
CA SER A 69 -15.54 -17.41 -13.05
C SER A 69 -15.17 -18.62 -13.91
N ASP A 70 -14.06 -19.30 -13.61
CA ASP A 70 -13.70 -20.57 -14.26
C ASP A 70 -14.68 -21.70 -13.96
N ARG A 71 -15.34 -21.68 -12.79
CA ARG A 71 -16.24 -22.76 -12.33
C ARG A 71 -17.69 -22.57 -12.76
N VAL A 72 -18.24 -21.37 -12.55
CA VAL A 72 -19.67 -21.08 -12.81
C VAL A 72 -19.91 -20.41 -14.17
N GLY A 73 -18.84 -20.18 -14.92
CA GLY A 73 -18.85 -19.43 -16.17
C GLY A 73 -18.66 -17.93 -15.96
N ARG A 74 -18.31 -17.24 -17.05
CA ARG A 74 -17.96 -15.81 -17.02
C ARG A 74 -19.16 -14.89 -16.80
N ARG A 75 -20.32 -15.21 -17.40
CA ARG A 75 -21.53 -14.37 -17.36
C ARG A 75 -22.04 -14.13 -15.93
N PRO A 76 -22.28 -15.16 -15.09
CA PRO A 76 -22.75 -14.93 -13.73
C PRO A 76 -21.82 -14.05 -12.91
N VAL A 77 -20.51 -14.15 -13.12
CA VAL A 77 -19.52 -13.32 -12.43
C VAL A 77 -19.57 -11.86 -12.91
N ILE A 78 -19.71 -11.61 -14.21
CA ILE A 78 -19.87 -10.25 -14.74
C ILE A 78 -21.14 -9.59 -14.20
N VAL A 79 -22.26 -10.33 -14.15
CA VAL A 79 -23.53 -9.85 -13.61
C VAL A 79 -23.41 -9.56 -12.11
N ALA A 80 -22.81 -10.47 -11.34
CA ALA A 80 -22.59 -10.30 -9.91
C ALA A 80 -21.66 -9.10 -9.61
N ALA A 81 -20.63 -8.89 -10.42
CA ALA A 81 -19.73 -7.74 -10.32
C ALA A 81 -20.50 -6.42 -10.55
N ALA A 82 -21.32 -6.34 -11.61
CA ALA A 82 -22.12 -5.14 -11.90
C ALA A 82 -23.18 -4.87 -10.82
N ALA A 83 -23.85 -5.92 -10.32
CA ALA A 83 -24.82 -5.78 -9.23
C ALA A 83 -24.15 -5.33 -7.92
N GLY A 84 -23.00 -5.92 -7.59
CA GLY A 84 -22.19 -5.50 -6.44
C GLY A 84 -21.70 -4.06 -6.58
N ALA A 85 -21.33 -3.63 -7.79
CA ALA A 85 -20.92 -2.26 -8.06
C ALA A 85 -22.07 -1.28 -7.85
N CYS A 86 -23.29 -1.61 -8.28
CA CYS A 86 -24.48 -0.82 -7.98
C CYS A 86 -24.65 -0.60 -6.47
N ILE A 87 -24.59 -1.67 -5.67
CA ILE A 87 -24.69 -1.58 -4.20
C ILE A 87 -23.58 -0.67 -3.65
N GLY A 88 -22.33 -0.86 -4.10
CA GLY A 88 -21.20 -0.05 -3.67
C GLY A 88 -21.38 1.44 -3.98
N PHE A 89 -21.86 1.77 -5.17
CA PHE A 89 -22.14 3.16 -5.56
C PHE A 89 -23.29 3.77 -4.76
N VAL A 90 -24.36 3.01 -4.47
CA VAL A 90 -25.46 3.48 -3.60
C VAL A 90 -24.95 3.76 -2.18
N ILE A 91 -24.08 2.90 -1.63
CA ILE A 91 -23.47 3.12 -0.32
C ILE A 91 -22.64 4.41 -0.32
N LEU A 92 -21.86 4.67 -1.37
CA LEU A 92 -21.11 5.93 -1.48
C LEU A 92 -22.04 7.14 -1.59
N ALA A 93 -23.09 7.05 -2.39
CA ALA A 93 -24.06 8.13 -2.60
C ALA A 93 -24.77 8.54 -1.29
N LEU A 94 -25.12 7.55 -0.47
CA LEU A 94 -25.87 7.70 0.77
C LEU A 94 -24.99 7.73 2.04
N ALA A 95 -23.67 7.83 1.90
CA ALA A 95 -22.76 7.72 3.03
C ALA A 95 -22.99 8.84 4.07
N PRO A 96 -23.29 8.50 5.34
CA PRO A 96 -23.44 9.50 6.41
C PRO A 96 -22.10 9.88 7.06
N SER A 97 -21.02 9.14 6.78
CA SER A 97 -19.72 9.34 7.40
C SER A 97 -18.58 8.84 6.51
N LEU A 98 -17.35 9.29 6.81
CA LEU A 98 -16.14 8.84 6.12
C LEU A 98 -15.95 7.32 6.23
N ALA A 99 -16.30 6.71 7.35
CA ALA A 99 -16.20 5.26 7.53
C ALA A 99 -17.10 4.50 6.55
N VAL A 100 -18.32 4.99 6.28
CA VAL A 100 -19.23 4.37 5.31
C VAL A 100 -18.71 4.56 3.87
N LEU A 101 -18.02 5.66 3.56
CA LEU A 101 -17.32 5.79 2.29
C LEU A 101 -16.26 4.70 2.11
N PHE A 102 -15.47 4.41 3.15
CA PHE A 102 -14.51 3.31 3.11
C PHE A 102 -15.18 1.96 2.87
N VAL A 103 -16.32 1.69 3.49
CA VAL A 103 -17.08 0.45 3.28
C VAL A 103 -17.56 0.33 1.84
N GLY A 104 -18.22 1.37 1.29
CA GLY A 104 -18.70 1.35 -0.10
C GLY A 104 -17.54 1.19 -1.09
N ARG A 105 -16.40 1.84 -0.81
CA ARG A 105 -15.21 1.78 -1.63
C ARG A 105 -14.49 0.44 -1.56
N ALA A 106 -14.44 -0.19 -0.39
CA ALA A 106 -13.92 -1.53 -0.20
C ALA A 106 -14.78 -2.56 -0.94
N LEU A 107 -16.11 -2.42 -0.88
CA LEU A 107 -17.04 -3.28 -1.63
C LEU A 107 -16.82 -3.14 -3.14
N LEU A 108 -16.72 -1.91 -3.65
CA LEU A 108 -16.42 -1.66 -5.07
C LEU A 108 -15.11 -2.34 -5.49
N GLY A 109 -14.06 -2.26 -4.68
CA GLY A 109 -12.80 -2.94 -4.97
C GLY A 109 -12.95 -4.45 -4.97
N ALA A 110 -13.67 -4.98 -3.99
CA ALA A 110 -13.91 -6.41 -3.83
C ALA A 110 -14.72 -7.02 -4.98
N VAL A 111 -15.56 -6.25 -5.69
CA VAL A 111 -16.44 -6.75 -6.76
C VAL A 111 -16.04 -6.29 -8.16
N CYS A 112 -15.09 -5.34 -8.30
CA CYS A 112 -14.65 -4.80 -9.59
C CYS A 112 -13.75 -5.78 -10.34
N VAL A 113 -14.35 -6.81 -10.93
CA VAL A 113 -13.67 -7.87 -11.71
C VAL A 113 -14.22 -8.01 -13.14
N GLY A 114 -15.06 -7.07 -13.57
CA GLY A 114 -15.72 -7.06 -14.88
C GLY A 114 -14.73 -7.12 -16.04
N MET A 115 -13.78 -6.17 -16.10
CA MET A 115 -12.74 -6.13 -17.14
C MET A 115 -11.91 -7.42 -17.23
N ALA A 116 -11.39 -7.92 -16.10
CA ALA A 116 -10.59 -9.15 -16.08
C ALA A 116 -11.41 -10.37 -16.53
N THR A 117 -12.69 -10.44 -16.15
CA THR A 117 -13.59 -11.52 -16.57
C THR A 117 -13.95 -11.40 -18.05
N ALA A 118 -14.11 -10.19 -18.58
CA ALA A 118 -14.35 -9.93 -19.99
C ALA A 118 -13.13 -10.32 -20.84
N GLN A 119 -11.91 -10.02 -20.39
CA GLN A 119 -10.67 -10.48 -21.03
C GLN A 119 -10.61 -12.01 -21.09
N ALA A 120 -10.92 -12.68 -19.98
CA ALA A 120 -11.00 -14.15 -19.96
C ALA A 120 -12.06 -14.67 -20.95
N TRP A 121 -13.24 -14.05 -20.98
CA TRP A 121 -14.31 -14.41 -21.93
C TRP A 121 -13.88 -14.25 -23.39
N VAL A 122 -13.15 -13.18 -23.74
CA VAL A 122 -12.60 -12.98 -25.09
C VAL A 122 -11.56 -14.06 -25.40
N ALA A 123 -10.68 -14.38 -24.44
CA ALA A 123 -9.68 -15.43 -24.63
C ALA A 123 -10.31 -16.80 -24.89
N ASP A 124 -11.42 -17.10 -24.21
CA ASP A 124 -12.15 -18.38 -24.30
C ASP A 124 -12.98 -18.50 -25.60
N THR A 125 -13.45 -17.39 -26.16
CA THR A 125 -14.45 -17.40 -27.26
C THR A 125 -13.94 -16.87 -28.61
N THR A 126 -12.72 -16.33 -28.64
CA THR A 126 -12.13 -15.72 -29.83
C THR A 126 -10.94 -16.54 -30.34
N PRO A 127 -10.90 -16.86 -31.66
CA PRO A 127 -9.78 -17.53 -32.31
C PRO A 127 -8.42 -16.84 -32.04
N PRO A 128 -7.30 -17.59 -31.92
CA PRO A 128 -6.00 -17.02 -31.55
C PRO A 128 -5.51 -15.87 -32.44
N ASP A 129 -5.80 -15.92 -33.75
CA ASP A 129 -5.42 -14.94 -34.76
C ASP A 129 -6.21 -13.62 -34.64
N GLU A 130 -7.45 -13.67 -34.18
CA GLU A 130 -8.27 -12.48 -33.94
C GLU A 130 -8.14 -11.93 -32.50
N ARG A 131 -7.65 -12.76 -31.56
CA ARG A 131 -7.68 -12.46 -30.13
C ARG A 131 -7.01 -11.15 -29.76
N SER A 132 -5.83 -10.87 -30.31
CA SER A 132 -5.10 -9.61 -30.04
C SER A 132 -5.88 -8.38 -30.50
N ARG A 133 -6.54 -8.47 -31.66
CA ARG A 133 -7.40 -7.41 -32.20
C ARG A 133 -8.61 -7.16 -31.29
N VAL A 134 -9.31 -8.22 -30.90
CA VAL A 134 -10.50 -8.11 -30.03
C VAL A 134 -10.13 -7.62 -28.63
N MET A 135 -9.00 -8.05 -28.07
CA MET A 135 -8.47 -7.52 -26.81
C MET A 135 -8.13 -6.03 -26.90
N GLY A 136 -7.55 -5.59 -28.02
CA GLY A 136 -7.30 -4.17 -28.29
C GLY A 136 -8.61 -3.35 -28.36
N GLN A 137 -9.65 -3.89 -29.02
CA GLN A 137 -10.97 -3.26 -29.08
C GLN A 137 -11.62 -3.18 -27.70
N LEU A 138 -11.54 -4.24 -26.90
CA LEU A 138 -12.04 -4.28 -25.53
C LEU A 138 -11.38 -3.17 -24.68
N GLY A 139 -10.05 -3.01 -24.80
CA GLY A 139 -9.30 -1.94 -24.15
C GLY A 139 -9.72 -0.55 -24.62
N ALA A 140 -9.91 -0.34 -25.93
CA ALA A 140 -10.34 0.94 -26.50
C ALA A 140 -11.75 1.35 -26.01
N VAL A 141 -12.70 0.40 -25.99
CA VAL A 141 -14.06 0.63 -25.47
C VAL A 141 -14.01 0.97 -23.98
N GLY A 142 -13.20 0.25 -23.21
CA GLY A 142 -13.01 0.53 -21.79
C GLY A 142 -12.38 1.90 -21.54
N GLY A 143 -11.40 2.31 -22.35
CA GLY A 143 -10.80 3.64 -22.31
C GLY A 143 -11.79 4.75 -22.67
N LEU A 144 -12.66 4.53 -23.66
CA LEU A 144 -13.70 5.51 -24.03
C LEU A 144 -14.69 5.73 -22.89
N GLY A 145 -15.18 4.65 -22.26
CA GLY A 145 -16.07 4.76 -21.10
C GLY A 145 -15.40 5.53 -19.96
N PHE A 146 -14.13 5.22 -19.70
CA PHE A 146 -13.32 5.90 -18.69
C PHE A 146 -13.17 7.41 -18.93
N VAL A 147 -12.89 7.82 -20.17
CA VAL A 147 -12.72 9.24 -20.55
C VAL A 147 -14.03 10.04 -20.45
N LEU A 148 -15.16 9.42 -20.80
CA LEU A 148 -16.47 10.06 -20.72
C LEU A 148 -16.98 10.22 -19.28
N GLY A 149 -16.58 9.31 -18.39
CA GLY A 149 -17.02 9.28 -17.00
C GLY A 149 -16.88 10.62 -16.25
N PRO A 150 -15.69 11.24 -16.19
CA PRO A 150 -15.50 12.54 -15.54
C PRO A 150 -16.43 13.65 -16.03
N ALA A 151 -16.73 13.70 -17.33
CA ALA A 151 -17.64 14.70 -17.90
C ALA A 151 -19.09 14.47 -17.45
N ILE A 152 -19.53 13.20 -17.45
CA ILE A 152 -20.86 12.81 -16.95
C ILE A 152 -20.98 13.12 -15.45
N GLY A 153 -19.95 12.81 -14.66
CA GLY A 153 -19.94 13.12 -13.24
C GLY A 153 -19.92 14.63 -12.98
N ALA A 154 -19.16 15.42 -13.73
CA ALA A 154 -19.18 16.88 -13.60
C ALA A 154 -20.58 17.45 -13.87
N LEU A 155 -21.27 16.97 -14.91
CA LEU A 155 -22.65 17.35 -15.19
C LEU A 155 -23.60 16.93 -14.06
N GLY A 156 -23.44 15.73 -13.50
CA GLY A 156 -24.19 15.29 -12.33
C GLY A 156 -24.03 16.23 -11.13
N ILE A 157 -22.81 16.70 -10.87
CA ILE A 157 -22.58 17.67 -9.78
C ILE A 157 -23.33 18.98 -10.04
N LEU A 158 -23.32 19.47 -11.27
CA LEU A 158 -24.02 20.70 -11.64
C LEU A 158 -25.54 20.60 -11.49
N LEU A 159 -26.11 19.42 -11.71
CA LEU A 159 -27.57 19.21 -11.68
C LEU A 159 -28.12 18.83 -10.30
N GLY A 160 -27.33 18.19 -9.44
CA GLY A 160 -27.85 17.62 -8.20
C GLY A 160 -26.84 17.47 -7.06
N GLY A 161 -25.73 18.20 -7.10
CA GLY A 161 -24.72 18.20 -6.04
C GLY A 161 -23.78 17.00 -6.07
N MET A 162 -22.92 16.89 -5.06
CA MET A 162 -21.80 15.92 -5.07
C MET A 162 -22.23 14.45 -4.95
N GLN A 163 -23.47 14.18 -4.57
CA GLN A 163 -24.02 12.84 -4.44
C GLN A 163 -24.53 12.27 -5.78
N LEU A 164 -25.09 13.12 -6.66
CA LEU A 164 -25.72 12.69 -7.91
C LEU A 164 -24.81 11.85 -8.82
N PRO A 165 -23.50 12.14 -8.98
CA PRO A 165 -22.60 11.29 -9.76
C PRO A 165 -22.58 9.83 -9.30
N PHE A 166 -22.63 9.58 -7.99
CA PHE A 166 -22.65 8.21 -7.46
C PHE A 166 -23.97 7.50 -7.77
N PHE A 167 -25.10 8.21 -7.73
CA PHE A 167 -26.38 7.65 -8.18
C PHE A 167 -26.40 7.36 -9.69
N VAL A 168 -25.78 8.22 -10.50
CA VAL A 168 -25.62 7.97 -11.94
C VAL A 168 -24.76 6.71 -12.17
N SER A 169 -23.63 6.58 -11.47
CA SER A 169 -22.83 5.34 -11.52
C SER A 169 -23.61 4.11 -11.06
N ALA A 170 -24.42 4.23 -10.00
CA ALA A 170 -25.27 3.14 -9.53
C ALA A 170 -26.32 2.74 -10.58
N ALA A 171 -26.96 3.72 -11.23
CA ALA A 171 -27.93 3.47 -12.31
C ALA A 171 -27.26 2.81 -13.52
N CYS A 172 -26.07 3.26 -13.92
CA CYS A 172 -25.27 2.61 -14.96
C CYS A 172 -24.93 1.16 -14.58
N ALA A 173 -24.49 0.91 -13.34
CA ALA A 173 -24.15 -0.43 -12.87
C ALA A 173 -25.37 -1.35 -12.78
N ALA A 174 -26.52 -0.85 -12.31
CA ALA A 174 -27.79 -1.58 -12.29
C ALA A 174 -28.28 -1.93 -13.70
N GLY A 175 -28.28 -0.94 -14.60
CA GLY A 175 -28.62 -1.13 -16.01
C GLY A 175 -27.69 -2.13 -16.69
N ASN A 176 -26.39 -2.06 -16.38
CA ASN A 176 -25.39 -3.00 -16.88
C ASN A 176 -25.61 -4.43 -16.35
N ALA A 177 -25.94 -4.57 -15.07
CA ALA A 177 -26.26 -5.87 -14.47
C ALA A 177 -27.47 -6.50 -15.14
N ILE A 178 -28.55 -5.73 -15.35
CA ILE A 178 -29.77 -6.19 -16.05
C ILE A 178 -29.44 -6.53 -17.50
N PHE A 179 -28.76 -5.64 -18.21
CA PHE A 179 -28.36 -5.84 -19.61
C PHE A 179 -27.52 -7.10 -19.79
N ALA A 180 -26.47 -7.30 -18.97
CA ALA A 180 -25.64 -8.49 -19.01
C ALA A 180 -26.41 -9.74 -18.55
N ALA A 181 -27.33 -9.61 -17.58
CA ALA A 181 -28.17 -10.71 -17.12
C ALA A 181 -29.17 -11.17 -18.18
N LEU A 182 -29.60 -10.31 -19.10
CA LEU A 182 -30.56 -10.67 -20.15
C LEU A 182 -29.87 -11.07 -21.46
N LEU A 183 -28.84 -10.32 -21.87
CA LEU A 183 -28.32 -10.38 -23.23
C LEU A 183 -26.93 -11.00 -23.36
N LEU A 184 -26.12 -11.03 -22.29
CA LEU A 184 -24.77 -11.59 -22.38
C LEU A 184 -24.84 -13.11 -22.55
N PRO A 185 -24.32 -13.69 -23.64
CA PRO A 185 -24.39 -15.13 -23.86
C PRO A 185 -23.59 -15.91 -22.81
N HIS A 186 -24.11 -17.06 -22.40
CA HIS A 186 -23.37 -17.96 -21.52
C HIS A 186 -22.23 -18.61 -22.34
N ALA A 187 -20.98 -18.33 -21.97
CA ALA A 187 -19.84 -19.11 -22.46
C ALA A 187 -19.66 -20.30 -21.50
N PRO A 188 -19.65 -21.55 -22.02
CA PRO A 188 -19.42 -22.70 -21.17
C PRO A 188 -18.05 -22.59 -20.50
N PRO A 189 -17.92 -22.98 -19.22
CA PRO A 189 -16.64 -22.98 -18.54
C PRO A 189 -15.66 -23.86 -19.32
N VAL A 190 -14.53 -23.29 -19.74
CA VAL A 190 -13.46 -24.07 -20.37
C VAL A 190 -12.92 -25.02 -19.30
N ALA A 191 -12.99 -26.33 -19.56
CA ALA A 191 -12.40 -27.32 -18.67
C ALA A 191 -10.93 -26.94 -18.43
N ILE A 192 -10.58 -26.67 -17.17
CA ILE A 192 -9.19 -26.43 -16.81
C ILE A 192 -8.43 -27.72 -17.15
N GLN A 193 -7.71 -27.75 -18.27
CA GLN A 193 -6.69 -28.76 -18.52
C GLN A 193 -5.54 -28.47 -17.55
N GLY A 194 -5.76 -28.85 -16.29
CA GLY A 194 -4.88 -28.62 -15.16
C GLY A 194 -3.71 -29.58 -15.19
N GLY A 195 -2.82 -29.43 -16.18
CA GLY A 195 -1.47 -29.95 -16.03
C GLY A 195 -0.76 -29.21 -14.88
N PRO A 196 0.13 -29.86 -14.13
CA PRO A 196 0.97 -29.17 -13.16
C PRO A 196 1.69 -28.01 -13.86
N ARG A 197 1.43 -26.77 -13.43
CA ARG A 197 2.16 -25.59 -13.93
C ARG A 197 3.66 -25.87 -13.71
N ALA A 198 4.41 -26.01 -14.79
CA ALA A 198 5.84 -26.31 -14.73
C ALA A 198 6.54 -25.31 -13.78
N ALA A 199 7.32 -25.85 -12.83
CA ALA A 199 8.08 -25.02 -11.91
C ALA A 199 8.99 -24.08 -12.72
N GLY A 200 8.79 -22.77 -12.58
CA GLY A 200 9.54 -21.75 -13.32
C GLY A 200 8.84 -21.12 -14.53
N ALA A 201 7.62 -21.54 -14.89
CA ALA A 201 6.84 -20.94 -15.97
C ALA A 201 6.52 -19.44 -15.79
N TRP A 202 6.69 -18.91 -14.58
CA TRP A 202 6.49 -17.50 -14.24
C TRP A 202 7.72 -16.62 -14.52
N ARG A 203 8.93 -17.19 -14.59
CA ARG A 203 10.19 -16.45 -14.80
C ARG A 203 10.16 -15.50 -16.01
N PRO A 204 9.69 -15.92 -17.21
CA PRO A 204 9.59 -15.00 -18.36
C PRO A 204 8.50 -13.94 -18.20
N ILE A 205 7.55 -14.11 -17.29
CA ILE A 205 6.40 -13.21 -17.08
C ILE A 205 6.71 -12.14 -16.01
N VAL A 206 7.69 -12.37 -15.12
CA VAL A 206 8.06 -11.41 -14.05
C VAL A 206 8.37 -10.02 -14.59
N PRO A 207 9.21 -9.84 -15.63
CA PRO A 207 9.49 -8.50 -16.15
C PRO A 207 8.21 -7.79 -16.64
N CYS A 208 7.30 -8.52 -17.28
CA CYS A 208 6.02 -7.99 -17.72
C CYS A 208 5.14 -7.57 -16.54
N LEU A 209 5.10 -8.34 -15.46
CA LEU A 209 4.36 -7.98 -14.24
C LEU A 209 4.95 -6.75 -13.56
N VAL A 210 6.28 -6.64 -13.50
CA VAL A 210 6.96 -5.46 -12.94
C VAL A 210 6.65 -4.22 -13.79
N ILE A 211 6.76 -4.32 -15.12
CA ILE A 211 6.42 -3.21 -16.03
C ILE A 211 4.95 -2.82 -15.88
N ALA A 212 4.04 -3.81 -15.89
CA ALA A 212 2.61 -3.56 -15.71
C ALA A 212 2.31 -2.90 -14.36
N PHE A 213 2.96 -3.34 -13.28
CA PHE A 213 2.82 -2.73 -11.96
C PHE A 213 3.30 -1.28 -11.96
N VAL A 214 4.50 -0.99 -12.49
CA VAL A 214 5.06 0.37 -12.54
C VAL A 214 4.17 1.30 -13.36
N LEU A 215 3.71 0.86 -14.53
CA LEU A 215 2.82 1.64 -15.39
C LEU A 215 1.47 1.91 -14.71
N THR A 216 0.85 0.86 -14.14
CA THR A 216 -0.45 0.98 -13.47
C THR A 216 -0.35 1.85 -12.21
N TYR A 217 0.74 1.72 -11.45
CA TYR A 217 1.00 2.54 -10.27
C TYR A 217 1.17 4.02 -10.66
N ALA A 218 2.01 4.31 -11.66
CA ALA A 218 2.23 5.68 -12.13
C ALA A 218 0.92 6.32 -12.64
N PHE A 219 0.16 5.58 -13.45
CA PHE A 219 -1.13 6.01 -13.97
C PHE A 219 -2.13 6.29 -12.84
N SER A 220 -2.30 5.35 -11.91
CA SER A 220 -3.20 5.50 -10.76
C SER A 220 -2.84 6.71 -9.88
N ASN A 221 -1.54 6.95 -9.67
CA ASN A 221 -1.09 8.08 -8.86
C ASN A 221 -1.33 9.42 -9.56
N MET A 222 -1.11 9.47 -10.88
CA MET A 222 -1.43 10.64 -11.69
C MET A 222 -2.92 10.96 -11.56
N GLU A 223 -3.80 9.98 -11.78
CA GLU A 223 -5.25 10.17 -11.70
C GLU A 223 -5.73 10.62 -10.32
N ALA A 224 -5.21 9.99 -9.26
CA ALA A 224 -5.56 10.29 -7.87
C ALA A 224 -5.21 11.73 -7.46
N THR A 225 -4.09 12.25 -7.98
CA THR A 225 -3.54 13.54 -7.55
C THR A 225 -3.88 14.70 -8.48
N PHE A 226 -4.23 14.43 -9.74
CA PHE A 226 -4.45 15.46 -10.76
C PHE A 226 -5.53 16.48 -10.38
N ALA A 227 -6.68 16.04 -9.89
CA ALA A 227 -7.77 16.93 -9.48
C ALA A 227 -7.39 17.82 -8.27
N LEU A 228 -6.63 17.27 -7.32
CA LEU A 228 -6.14 18.02 -6.16
C LEU A 228 -5.05 19.02 -6.55
N PHE A 229 -4.14 18.62 -7.44
CA PHE A 229 -3.07 19.45 -7.97
C PHE A 229 -3.63 20.67 -8.73
N THR A 230 -4.55 20.45 -9.65
CA THR A 230 -5.17 21.54 -10.44
C THR A 230 -5.96 22.52 -9.57
N ARG A 231 -6.63 22.05 -8.52
CA ARG A 231 -7.28 22.92 -7.54
C ARG A 231 -6.27 23.75 -6.74
N ALA A 232 -5.16 23.16 -6.34
CA ALA A 232 -4.10 23.86 -5.60
C ALA A 232 -3.42 24.95 -6.45
N GLU A 233 -3.12 24.66 -7.72
CA GLU A 233 -2.58 25.63 -8.69
C GLU A 233 -3.53 26.81 -8.92
N ARG A 234 -4.84 26.56 -9.06
CA ARG A 234 -5.85 27.63 -9.21
C ARG A 234 -6.02 28.47 -7.94
N ALA A 235 -5.81 27.88 -6.77
CA ALA A 235 -5.89 28.57 -5.48
C ALA A 235 -4.60 29.32 -5.12
N ALA A 236 -3.48 29.03 -5.78
CA ALA A 236 -2.25 29.77 -5.59
C ALA A 236 -2.43 31.20 -6.13
N PRO A 237 -2.18 32.25 -5.33
CA PRO A 237 -2.25 33.62 -5.85
C PRO A 237 -1.28 33.72 -7.02
N HIS A 238 -1.78 34.17 -8.18
CA HIS A 238 -0.96 34.42 -9.36
C HIS A 238 0.27 35.21 -8.94
N ARG A 239 1.43 34.54 -8.89
CA ARG A 239 2.69 35.24 -8.70
C ARG A 239 2.80 36.20 -9.86
N ALA A 240 2.72 37.50 -9.57
CA ALA A 240 2.93 38.55 -10.55
C ALA A 240 4.19 38.20 -11.33
N ARG A 241 4.06 38.07 -12.66
CA ARG A 241 5.21 37.88 -13.53
C ARG A 241 6.20 39.01 -13.24
N PRO A 242 7.50 38.73 -13.04
CA PRO A 242 8.48 39.81 -12.90
C PRO A 242 8.48 40.59 -14.22
N GLY A 243 7.83 41.76 -14.24
CA GLY A 243 7.79 42.63 -15.41
C GLY A 243 6.45 43.30 -15.74
N ASP A 244 5.35 43.09 -15.02
CA ASP A 244 4.12 43.86 -15.27
C ASP A 244 4.22 45.29 -14.70
N PRO A 245 4.24 46.36 -15.52
CA PRO A 245 4.42 47.73 -15.04
C PRO A 245 3.17 48.32 -14.39
N ARG A 246 2.04 47.61 -14.35
CA ARG A 246 0.74 48.19 -13.92
C ARG A 246 0.37 47.97 -12.45
N GLY A 247 1.23 47.34 -11.65
CA GLY A 247 0.95 46.99 -10.25
C GLY A 247 1.49 47.92 -9.17
N ARG A 248 1.73 49.21 -9.45
CA ARG A 248 2.19 50.19 -8.44
C ARG A 248 1.23 51.37 -8.31
N SER A 249 0.10 51.16 -7.64
CA SER A 249 -0.55 52.19 -6.83
C SER A 249 -1.56 51.52 -5.90
N GLY A 250 -1.41 51.73 -4.60
CA GLY A 250 -2.31 51.16 -3.58
C GLY A 250 -1.61 50.57 -2.36
N GLY A 251 -0.56 51.21 -1.86
CA GLY A 251 0.10 50.82 -0.62
C GLY A 251 0.61 52.03 0.13
N ALA A 252 -0.28 52.73 0.85
CA ALA A 252 0.07 53.69 1.90
C ALA A 252 -1.17 54.07 2.71
N ALA A 253 -1.47 53.32 3.78
CA ALA A 253 -2.15 53.80 4.99
C ALA A 253 -2.19 52.67 6.04
N ALA A 254 -1.06 52.44 6.72
CA ALA A 254 -1.05 51.73 8.00
C ALA A 254 -0.49 52.72 9.03
N GLY A 255 -1.38 53.56 9.54
CA GLY A 255 -1.13 54.47 10.64
C GLY A 255 -1.37 53.76 11.97
N ASP A 256 -0.33 53.77 12.78
CA ASP A 256 -0.27 53.65 14.24
C ASP A 256 -1.62 53.74 15.00
N GLN A 257 -2.01 52.66 15.67
CA GLN A 257 -2.91 52.75 16.83
C GLN A 257 -2.38 51.90 17.98
N ARG A 258 -1.83 52.62 18.94
CA ARG A 258 -1.53 52.18 20.31
C ARG A 258 -2.82 51.73 21.00
N ARG A 259 -2.65 50.74 21.87
CA ARG A 259 -3.65 50.15 22.77
C ARG A 259 -4.16 51.19 23.77
N ASP A 260 -5.47 51.22 23.98
CA ASP A 260 -6.09 51.80 25.16
C ASP A 260 -7.20 50.83 25.66
N PRO A 261 -7.14 50.29 26.90
CA PRO A 261 -8.10 49.32 27.39
C PRO A 261 -9.15 50.02 28.26
N ALA A 262 -10.14 50.65 27.64
CA ALA A 262 -11.33 51.14 28.35
C ALA A 262 -12.52 51.29 27.40
N ARG A 263 -13.29 50.21 27.22
CA ARG A 263 -14.72 50.20 26.89
C ARG A 263 -15.18 48.74 26.74
N ALA A 264 -15.46 48.12 27.88
CA ALA A 264 -16.38 47.01 27.96
C ALA A 264 -17.78 47.58 28.15
N GLY A 265 -18.73 47.18 27.32
CA GLY A 265 -20.14 47.47 27.53
C GLY A 265 -20.97 47.42 26.25
N LEU A 266 -22.05 46.62 26.30
CA LEU A 266 -23.16 46.50 25.35
C LEU A 266 -22.80 45.67 24.09
N GLY A 267 -23.55 44.67 23.64
CA GLY A 267 -24.90 44.21 23.94
C GLY A 267 -25.25 43.19 22.84
N ASP A 268 -26.15 42.28 23.18
CA ASP A 268 -26.47 41.04 22.46
C ASP A 268 -27.14 41.23 21.08
N GLY A 269 -27.07 40.18 20.25
CA GLY A 269 -28.03 39.93 19.16
C GLY A 269 -27.69 40.44 17.75
N ASP A 270 -26.79 39.76 17.01
CA ASP A 270 -26.94 39.66 15.52
C ASP A 270 -26.07 38.58 14.82
N ARG A 271 -25.66 37.52 15.52
CA ARG A 271 -24.82 36.47 14.93
C ARG A 271 -25.61 35.25 14.46
N LEU A 272 -26.58 35.42 13.55
CA LEU A 272 -27.21 34.27 12.88
C LEU A 272 -27.65 34.46 11.42
N ARG A 273 -27.30 35.57 10.74
CA ARG A 273 -27.68 35.80 9.33
C ARG A 273 -26.56 35.72 8.28
N ASP A 274 -25.30 35.60 8.68
CA ASP A 274 -24.17 35.58 7.73
C ASP A 274 -23.71 34.19 7.24
N ARG A 275 -24.51 33.13 7.44
CA ARG A 275 -24.14 31.76 6.99
C ARG A 275 -24.83 31.28 5.71
N VAL A 276 -25.51 32.13 4.95
CA VAL A 276 -26.22 31.70 3.71
C VAL A 276 -25.85 32.49 2.44
N ALA A 277 -24.98 33.50 2.48
CA ALA A 277 -24.68 34.34 1.31
C ALA A 277 -23.24 34.21 0.76
N VAL A 278 -22.74 32.98 0.57
CA VAL A 278 -21.45 32.73 -0.12
C VAL A 278 -21.59 31.62 -1.18
N ALA A 279 -22.65 31.72 -2.00
CA ALA A 279 -22.86 30.82 -3.14
C ALA A 279 -23.09 31.53 -4.48
N ASP A 280 -23.20 32.85 -4.51
CA ASP A 280 -23.39 33.61 -5.76
C ASP A 280 -22.18 34.48 -6.07
N ARG A 281 -21.25 33.93 -6.84
CA ARG A 281 -20.36 34.64 -7.80
C ARG A 281 -19.39 33.64 -8.42
N LEU A 282 -19.84 32.96 -9.47
CA LEU A 282 -18.96 32.35 -10.46
C LEU A 282 -19.00 33.24 -11.71
N ASP A 283 -17.85 33.85 -12.01
CA ASP A 283 -17.65 34.71 -13.18
C ASP A 283 -17.76 33.90 -14.48
N LEU A 284 -18.84 34.18 -15.21
CA LEU A 284 -19.15 33.72 -16.56
C LEU A 284 -18.41 34.60 -17.59
N ALA A 285 -17.12 34.35 -17.85
CA ALA A 285 -16.42 34.98 -18.97
C ALA A 285 -15.12 34.26 -19.37
N ALA A 286 -15.18 33.02 -19.88
CA ALA A 286 -14.00 32.38 -20.48
C ALA A 286 -14.29 31.32 -21.57
N VAL A 287 -15.42 31.39 -22.29
CA VAL A 287 -15.76 30.41 -23.35
C VAL A 287 -16.24 31.08 -24.66
N ALA A 288 -15.88 32.33 -24.92
CA ALA A 288 -16.16 32.96 -26.23
C ALA A 288 -14.88 33.53 -26.84
N GLY A 289 -14.33 32.82 -27.82
CA GLY A 289 -13.14 33.24 -28.57
C GLY A 289 -13.41 34.43 -29.48
N ARG A 290 -12.35 35.22 -29.76
CA ARG A 290 -12.27 36.14 -30.91
C ARG A 290 -10.81 36.34 -31.39
N PRO A 291 -10.60 36.76 -32.66
CA PRO A 291 -9.51 36.28 -33.50
C PRO A 291 -8.35 37.27 -33.73
N ALA A 292 -7.40 36.81 -34.54
CA ALA A 292 -6.08 37.35 -34.90
C ALA A 292 -6.01 38.80 -35.42
N GLY A 293 -4.84 39.43 -35.25
CA GLY A 293 -4.53 40.72 -35.89
C GLY A 293 -3.10 41.24 -35.74
N ARG A 294 -2.23 40.83 -36.70
CA ARG A 294 -1.13 41.58 -37.36
C ARG A 294 0.18 41.93 -36.63
N ALA A 295 1.25 41.68 -37.40
CA ALA A 295 2.67 41.88 -37.16
C ALA A 295 3.16 43.30 -37.53
N ALA A 296 4.28 43.74 -36.95
CA ALA A 296 5.22 44.67 -37.58
C ALA A 296 6.65 44.56 -36.98
N ARG A 297 7.62 44.81 -37.85
CA ARG A 297 9.08 44.53 -37.82
C ARG A 297 9.93 45.57 -37.06
N PRO A 298 11.26 45.34 -36.90
CA PRO A 298 12.15 46.06 -35.98
C PRO A 298 12.90 47.24 -36.63
N ARG A 299 13.43 48.15 -35.80
CA ARG A 299 14.46 49.13 -36.20
C ARG A 299 15.60 49.18 -35.20
N ALA A 300 16.80 49.35 -35.75
CA ALA A 300 18.09 49.39 -35.08
C ALA A 300 18.71 50.80 -35.16
N VAL A 301 19.73 51.00 -34.31
CA VAL A 301 20.84 51.99 -34.39
C VAL A 301 20.47 53.46 -34.15
N ASP A 302 21.04 54.08 -33.09
CA ASP A 302 22.14 55.04 -33.29
C ASP A 302 22.95 55.35 -32.01
N GLN A 303 24.25 55.56 -32.22
CA GLN A 303 25.28 55.95 -31.27
C GLN A 303 25.46 57.48 -31.24
N ARG A 304 25.93 58.03 -30.11
CA ARG A 304 26.95 59.10 -29.97
C ARG A 304 27.00 59.54 -28.49
N ALA A 305 28.03 59.14 -27.74
CA ALA A 305 29.34 59.78 -27.62
C ALA A 305 29.32 61.10 -26.83
N ARG A 306 29.93 61.10 -25.64
CA ARG A 306 30.80 62.19 -25.17
C ARG A 306 31.79 61.72 -24.10
N THR A 307 33.03 62.07 -24.36
CA THR A 307 34.28 61.81 -23.66
C THR A 307 34.51 62.81 -22.52
N ARG A 308 35.20 62.41 -21.44
CA ARG A 308 36.42 63.08 -20.95
C ARG A 308 37.09 62.36 -19.76
N ARG A 309 38.42 62.27 -19.87
CA ARG A 309 39.44 61.78 -18.94
C ARG A 309 39.69 62.72 -17.75
N ARG A 310 40.17 62.12 -16.65
CA ARG A 310 41.19 62.53 -15.64
C ARG A 310 40.65 62.25 -14.22
N SER A 311 41.40 61.85 -13.19
CA SER A 311 42.75 61.31 -12.98
C SER A 311 42.81 60.85 -11.51
N ARG A 312 43.38 59.66 -11.30
CA ARG A 312 44.02 59.10 -10.08
C ARG A 312 43.75 59.75 -8.69
N HIS A 313 43.23 58.94 -7.77
CA HIS A 313 43.84 58.76 -6.44
C HIS A 313 43.66 57.31 -5.95
N ARG A 314 44.79 56.66 -5.61
CA ARG A 314 44.87 55.36 -4.94
C ARG A 314 44.65 55.53 -3.43
N ARG A 315 43.77 54.73 -2.81
CA ARG A 315 43.84 54.26 -1.41
C ARG A 315 43.17 52.87 -1.29
N PRO A 316 43.56 52.03 -0.31
CA PRO A 316 43.60 50.58 -0.45
C PRO A 316 42.27 49.87 -0.16
N ALA A 317 42.14 48.65 -0.69
CA ALA A 317 41.00 47.77 -0.57
C ALA A 317 40.75 47.35 0.90
N VAL A 318 39.65 47.84 1.46
CA VAL A 318 39.04 47.28 2.67
C VAL A 318 38.12 46.14 2.23
N ARG A 319 38.46 44.89 2.58
CA ARG A 319 37.59 43.73 2.41
C ARG A 319 36.26 43.97 3.15
N PRO A 320 35.09 43.86 2.51
CA PRO A 320 33.83 43.86 3.24
C PRO A 320 33.71 42.54 4.01
N ARG A 321 33.55 42.66 5.34
CA ARG A 321 33.23 41.57 6.26
C ARG A 321 31.92 40.91 5.81
N ARG A 322 31.95 39.58 5.61
CA ARG A 322 30.73 38.77 5.46
C ARG A 322 29.82 38.97 6.69
N PRO A 323 28.51 39.15 6.53
CA PRO A 323 27.60 39.17 7.66
C PRO A 323 27.63 37.78 8.32
N ARG A 324 28.01 37.75 9.61
CA ARG A 324 27.84 36.57 10.45
C ARG A 324 26.34 36.30 10.57
N LEU A 325 25.89 35.18 10.02
CA LEU A 325 24.60 34.58 10.36
C LEU A 325 24.55 34.43 11.87
N ALA A 326 23.63 35.15 12.51
CA ALA A 326 23.31 34.98 13.92
C ALA A 326 22.75 33.56 14.09
N VAL A 327 23.58 32.67 14.64
CA VAL A 327 23.12 31.41 15.21
C VAL A 327 22.33 31.77 16.47
N PRO A 328 21.05 31.37 16.61
CA PRO A 328 20.32 31.60 17.84
C PRO A 328 21.02 30.86 18.97
N ASP A 329 21.35 31.58 20.04
CA ASP A 329 21.90 31.05 21.26
C ASP A 329 20.89 30.09 21.92
N ARG A 330 21.05 28.79 21.68
CA ARG A 330 20.29 27.72 22.35
C ARG A 330 20.85 27.44 23.75
N ARG A 331 21.03 28.49 24.56
CA ARG A 331 21.32 28.34 26.00
C ARG A 331 20.36 29.16 26.82
N ARG A 332 19.11 28.68 26.91
CA ARG A 332 18.29 28.65 28.15
C ARG A 332 16.90 28.12 27.83
N GLY A 333 16.52 27.06 28.55
CA GLY A 333 15.14 26.60 28.65
C GLY A 333 14.78 25.40 27.78
N ASP A 334 15.29 24.21 28.10
CA ASP A 334 14.40 23.07 28.34
C ASP A 334 15.12 21.96 29.11
N ARG A 335 14.83 21.87 30.42
CA ARG A 335 15.06 20.63 31.17
C ARG A 335 13.99 19.63 30.73
N ARG A 336 14.17 18.97 29.58
CA ARG A 336 13.42 17.76 29.19
C ARG A 336 14.34 16.55 29.13
N GLY A 337 14.93 16.21 30.28
CA GLY A 337 15.55 14.90 30.51
C GLY A 337 14.54 13.74 30.64
N GLY A 338 13.24 14.02 30.60
CA GLY A 338 12.18 13.01 30.77
C GLY A 338 11.93 12.13 29.54
N GLY A 339 11.98 12.67 28.32
CA GLY A 339 11.59 11.93 27.11
C GLY A 339 12.52 10.75 26.75
N HIS A 340 13.83 10.90 26.97
CA HIS A 340 14.79 9.81 26.79
C HIS A 340 14.71 8.76 27.90
N ARG A 341 14.40 9.17 29.13
CA ARG A 341 14.27 8.27 30.29
C ARG A 341 13.02 7.38 30.17
N VAL A 342 11.89 7.98 29.78
CA VAL A 342 10.62 7.27 29.55
C VAL A 342 10.74 6.28 28.38
N ARG A 343 11.39 6.65 27.27
CA ARG A 343 11.63 5.71 26.15
C ARG A 343 12.51 4.53 26.56
N GLY A 344 13.54 4.76 27.38
CA GLY A 344 14.38 3.69 27.92
C GLY A 344 13.60 2.72 28.82
N GLU A 345 12.76 3.25 29.70
CA GLU A 345 11.92 2.45 30.61
C GLU A 345 10.90 1.57 29.85
N VAL A 346 10.28 2.10 28.78
CA VAL A 346 9.36 1.33 27.93
C VAL A 346 10.08 0.16 27.25
N VAL A 347 11.25 0.39 26.66
CA VAL A 347 12.02 -0.67 25.99
C VAL A 347 12.43 -1.76 27.00
N VAL A 348 12.95 -1.38 28.17
CA VAL A 348 13.32 -2.33 29.23
C VAL A 348 12.11 -3.15 29.68
N THR A 349 10.96 -2.50 29.86
CA THR A 349 9.72 -3.18 30.26
C THR A 349 9.26 -4.19 29.21
N VAL A 350 9.24 -3.81 27.93
CA VAL A 350 8.86 -4.71 26.82
C VAL A 350 9.80 -5.91 26.75
N VAL A 351 11.11 -5.68 26.84
CA VAL A 351 12.10 -6.78 26.85
C VAL A 351 11.88 -7.71 28.03
N ALA A 352 11.65 -7.18 29.24
CA ALA A 352 11.38 -7.98 30.42
C ALA A 352 10.11 -8.84 30.27
N ILE A 353 9.04 -8.29 29.69
CA ILE A 353 7.79 -9.02 29.40
C ILE A 353 8.05 -10.17 28.41
N VAL A 354 8.77 -9.91 27.31
CA VAL A 354 9.08 -10.94 26.31
C VAL A 354 9.95 -12.05 26.90
N VAL A 355 10.94 -11.70 27.72
CA VAL A 355 11.78 -12.68 28.42
C VAL A 355 10.96 -13.51 29.42
N ALA A 356 10.12 -12.86 30.23
CA ALA A 356 9.24 -13.56 31.17
C ALA A 356 8.28 -14.52 30.46
N LEU A 357 7.69 -14.08 29.34
CA LEU A 357 6.84 -14.91 28.49
C LEU A 357 7.60 -16.11 27.92
N ALA A 358 8.80 -15.89 27.37
CA ALA A 358 9.64 -16.96 26.83
C ALA A 358 10.00 -17.99 27.91
N LEU A 359 10.36 -17.55 29.11
CA LEU A 359 10.65 -18.43 30.25
C LEU A 359 9.42 -19.23 30.68
N ALA A 360 8.24 -18.60 30.73
CA ALA A 360 6.99 -19.28 31.03
C ALA A 360 6.63 -20.33 29.96
N MET A 361 6.83 -20.00 28.68
CA MET A 361 6.64 -20.92 27.57
C MET A 361 7.60 -22.11 27.65
N ILE A 362 8.89 -21.87 27.94
CA ILE A 362 9.89 -22.93 28.15
C ILE A 362 9.47 -23.81 29.33
N ALA A 363 9.05 -23.23 30.46
CA ALA A 363 8.61 -24.01 31.61
C ALA A 363 7.41 -24.91 31.27
N LEU A 364 6.38 -24.38 30.61
CA LEU A 364 5.21 -25.18 30.22
C LEU A 364 5.57 -26.25 29.19
N GLU A 365 6.45 -25.94 28.25
CA GLU A 365 6.97 -26.89 27.26
C GLU A 365 7.67 -28.07 27.93
N ARG A 366 8.40 -27.85 29.03
CA ARG A 366 9.05 -28.91 29.81
C ARG A 366 8.07 -29.73 30.64
N LEU A 367 7.01 -29.10 31.14
CA LEU A 367 5.99 -29.77 31.95
C LEU A 367 5.01 -30.60 31.11
N ARG A 368 4.64 -30.11 29.92
CA ARG A 368 3.61 -30.70 29.06
C ARG A 368 4.02 -30.68 27.57
N PRO A 369 5.09 -31.39 27.19
CA PRO A 369 5.54 -31.41 25.81
C PRO A 369 4.51 -32.10 24.92
N ALA A 370 4.17 -31.46 23.79
CA ALA A 370 3.27 -32.04 22.79
C ALA A 370 3.94 -33.16 21.99
N ARG A 371 5.26 -33.06 21.80
CA ARG A 371 6.08 -33.96 20.98
C ARG A 371 7.35 -34.31 21.71
N ARG A 372 7.83 -35.55 21.51
CA ARG A 372 9.14 -35.98 22.01
C ARG A 372 10.16 -35.80 20.88
N TRP A 373 11.08 -34.88 21.08
CA TRP A 373 12.12 -34.59 20.11
C TRP A 373 13.37 -35.47 20.31
N PRO A 374 14.12 -35.78 19.24
CA PRO A 374 15.33 -36.59 19.34
C PRO A 374 16.41 -35.90 20.19
N ALA A 375 17.26 -36.71 20.82
CA ALA A 375 18.44 -36.21 21.50
C ALA A 375 19.49 -35.86 20.45
N VAL A 376 19.91 -34.59 20.41
CA VAL A 376 20.91 -34.10 19.45
C VAL A 376 22.16 -33.67 20.22
N PRO A 377 23.36 -34.18 19.92
CA PRO A 377 24.59 -33.73 20.57
C PRO A 377 24.82 -32.23 20.38
N THR A 378 25.39 -31.57 21.40
CA THR A 378 25.83 -30.16 21.41
C THR A 378 24.76 -29.10 21.07
N TRP A 379 23.49 -29.48 20.95
CA TRP A 379 22.40 -28.59 20.52
C TRP A 379 22.25 -27.35 21.43
N TRP A 380 22.33 -27.55 22.76
CA TRP A 380 22.16 -26.48 23.74
C TRP A 380 23.27 -25.42 23.60
N ALA A 381 24.51 -25.85 23.36
CA ALA A 381 25.64 -24.96 23.19
C ALA A 381 25.49 -24.13 21.90
N ARG A 382 25.06 -24.77 20.80
CA ARG A 382 24.80 -24.06 19.53
C ARG A 382 23.63 -23.08 19.67
N ALA A 383 22.53 -23.50 20.27
CA ALA A 383 21.36 -22.66 20.48
C ALA A 383 21.72 -21.42 21.34
N LEU A 384 22.44 -21.60 22.44
CA LEU A 384 22.91 -20.49 23.27
C LEU A 384 23.86 -19.57 22.51
N ALA A 385 24.81 -20.12 21.74
CA ALA A 385 25.75 -19.32 20.96
C ALA A 385 25.05 -18.47 19.90
N ILE A 386 24.11 -19.05 19.14
CA ILE A 386 23.36 -18.34 18.09
C ILE A 386 22.45 -17.27 18.71
N ASN A 387 21.68 -17.61 19.75
CA ASN A 387 20.80 -16.64 20.41
C ASN A 387 21.62 -15.51 21.09
N GLY A 388 22.79 -15.83 21.66
CA GLY A 388 23.72 -14.84 22.20
C GLY A 388 24.26 -13.89 21.12
N ALA A 389 24.70 -14.44 19.98
CA ALA A 389 25.13 -13.65 18.83
C ALA A 389 24.00 -12.77 18.27
N GLN A 390 22.77 -13.27 18.25
CA GLN A 390 21.60 -12.51 17.84
C GLN A 390 21.32 -11.33 18.77
N ILE A 391 21.32 -11.54 20.09
CA ILE A 391 21.10 -10.48 21.07
C ILE A 391 22.16 -9.39 20.86
N ALA A 392 23.44 -9.77 20.74
CA ALA A 392 24.52 -8.83 20.46
C ALA A 392 24.31 -8.05 19.15
N LEU A 393 23.89 -8.73 18.09
CA LEU A 393 23.61 -8.10 16.79
C LEU A 393 22.43 -7.12 16.86
N VAL A 394 21.37 -7.43 17.62
CA VAL A 394 20.23 -6.52 17.84
C VAL A 394 20.67 -5.26 18.60
N PHE A 395 21.58 -5.38 19.58
CA PHE A 395 22.15 -4.22 20.25
C PHE A 395 23.00 -3.36 19.30
N VAL A 396 23.85 -3.99 18.47
CA VAL A 396 24.65 -3.27 17.46
C VAL A 396 23.74 -2.58 16.44
N ALA A 397 22.67 -3.27 16.02
CA ALA A 397 21.67 -2.75 15.11
C ALA A 397 21.01 -1.47 15.65
N GLY A 398 20.49 -1.52 16.87
CA GLY A 398 19.86 -0.38 17.54
C GLY A 398 20.83 0.80 17.73
N ALA A 399 22.12 0.52 18.00
CA ALA A 399 23.11 1.57 18.20
C ALA A 399 23.56 2.27 16.89
N THR A 400 23.48 1.60 15.74
CA THR A 400 24.14 2.05 14.50
C THR A 400 23.18 2.70 13.50
N TRP A 401 22.17 1.97 13.00
CA TRP A 401 21.41 2.39 11.81
C TRP A 401 20.07 3.13 12.08
N GLU A 402 19.58 3.16 13.32
CA GLU A 402 18.42 4.01 13.72
C GLU A 402 18.72 5.51 13.48
N ARG A 403 20.00 5.89 13.50
CA ARG A 403 20.44 7.27 13.26
C ARG A 403 20.35 7.68 11.78
N TRP A 404 20.36 6.72 10.86
CA TRP A 404 20.50 6.93 9.41
C TRP A 404 19.15 6.95 8.68
N LEU A 405 18.13 6.26 9.21
CA LEU A 405 16.78 6.15 8.60
C LEU A 405 15.84 7.30 9.01
N ARG A 406 16.29 8.56 8.86
CA ARG A 406 15.46 9.74 9.21
C ARG A 406 14.53 10.21 8.09
N ALA A 407 14.84 9.85 6.84
CA ALA A 407 14.00 10.17 5.69
C ALA A 407 13.04 9.02 5.42
N HIS A 408 11.78 9.36 5.11
CA HIS A 408 10.74 8.40 4.79
C HIS A 408 10.02 8.80 3.50
N LEU A 409 9.60 7.81 2.70
CA LEU A 409 8.80 8.01 1.48
C LEU A 409 7.37 8.42 1.82
N ILE A 410 6.80 7.82 2.85
CA ILE A 410 5.44 8.07 3.35
C ILE A 410 5.54 8.32 4.86
N SER A 411 4.72 9.22 5.43
CA SER A 411 4.61 9.43 6.88
C SER A 411 3.32 8.79 7.38
N LEU A 412 3.41 7.62 8.02
CA LEU A 412 2.28 7.05 8.78
C LEU A 412 2.19 7.58 10.22
N ALA A 413 3.18 8.34 10.69
CA ALA A 413 3.17 8.88 12.04
C ALA A 413 1.96 9.81 12.32
N ASP A 414 1.41 10.43 11.27
CA ASP A 414 0.36 11.44 11.37
C ASP A 414 -1.08 10.88 11.36
N VAL A 415 -1.26 9.56 11.14
CA VAL A 415 -2.58 8.93 10.92
C VAL A 415 -3.17 8.25 12.15
N GLY A 416 -2.46 8.32 13.28
CA GLY A 416 -2.86 7.73 14.55
C GLY A 416 -2.22 6.37 14.80
N ARG A 417 -1.87 6.13 16.07
CA ARG A 417 -1.02 5.00 16.49
C ARG A 417 -1.56 3.62 16.11
N ALA A 418 -2.87 3.43 16.21
CA ALA A 418 -3.49 2.15 15.88
C ALA A 418 -3.44 1.83 14.39
N ALA A 419 -3.71 2.82 13.53
CA ALA A 419 -3.64 2.67 12.08
C ALA A 419 -2.20 2.43 11.62
N GLU A 420 -1.26 3.17 12.21
CA GLU A 420 0.16 3.01 11.99
C GLU A 420 0.65 1.58 12.32
N ILE A 421 0.29 1.06 13.50
CA ILE A 421 0.62 -0.32 13.88
C ILE A 421 -0.05 -1.32 12.93
N ALA A 422 -1.34 -1.16 12.61
CA ALA A 422 -2.06 -2.10 11.76
C ALA A 422 -1.50 -2.16 10.33
N VAL A 423 -1.27 -1.01 9.69
CA VAL A 423 -0.73 -0.93 8.33
C VAL A 423 0.73 -1.38 8.31
N GLY A 424 1.54 -0.92 9.26
CA GLY A 424 2.94 -1.32 9.38
C GLY A 424 3.11 -2.81 9.63
N TYR A 425 2.26 -3.39 10.49
CA TYR A 425 2.25 -4.83 10.77
C TYR A 425 1.84 -5.64 9.54
N LEU A 426 0.76 -5.27 8.86
CA LEU A 426 0.32 -5.96 7.64
C LEU A 426 1.38 -5.91 6.53
N ALA A 427 2.02 -4.75 6.33
CA ALA A 427 3.11 -4.61 5.38
C ALA A 427 4.31 -5.49 5.75
N ASN A 428 4.69 -5.52 7.03
CA ASN A 428 5.76 -6.39 7.53
C ASN A 428 5.44 -7.87 7.30
N VAL A 429 4.22 -8.32 7.58
CA VAL A 429 3.77 -9.70 7.37
C VAL A 429 3.82 -10.08 5.88
N LEU A 430 3.36 -9.21 4.98
CA LEU A 430 3.40 -9.45 3.54
C LEU A 430 4.84 -9.52 3.02
N TRP A 431 5.71 -8.62 3.47
CA TRP A 431 7.14 -8.65 3.17
C TRP A 431 7.80 -9.94 3.67
N MET A 432 7.53 -10.33 4.91
CA MET A 432 8.03 -11.57 5.51
C MET A 432 7.55 -12.80 4.75
N TYR A 433 6.27 -12.87 4.37
CA TYR A 433 5.73 -13.97 3.58
C TYR A 433 6.48 -14.17 2.26
N TRP A 434 6.67 -13.09 1.48
CA TRP A 434 7.34 -13.18 0.18
C TRP A 434 8.84 -13.44 0.31
N SER A 435 9.51 -12.81 1.28
CA SER A 435 10.94 -13.04 1.51
C SER A 435 11.21 -14.46 2.04
N HIS A 436 10.36 -14.97 2.91
CA HIS A 436 10.40 -16.34 3.41
C HIS A 436 10.20 -17.36 2.27
N ARG A 437 9.19 -17.15 1.42
CA ARG A 437 8.97 -17.99 0.24
C ARG A 437 10.15 -17.94 -0.75
N ALA A 438 10.79 -16.78 -0.91
CA ALA A 438 11.97 -16.65 -1.76
C ALA A 438 13.17 -17.44 -1.23
N ARG A 439 13.37 -17.45 0.10
CA ARG A 439 14.42 -18.24 0.77
C ARG A 439 14.32 -19.74 0.51
N HIS A 440 13.10 -20.28 0.41
CA HIS A 440 12.87 -21.69 0.04
C HIS A 440 13.08 -21.99 -1.45
N ARG A 441 13.05 -20.98 -2.32
CA ARG A 441 13.09 -21.17 -3.79
C ARG A 441 14.41 -20.82 -4.43
N VAL A 442 15.19 -19.94 -3.82
CA VAL A 442 16.45 -19.46 -4.35
C VAL A 442 17.59 -20.11 -3.58
N GLY A 443 18.34 -21.01 -4.21
CA GLY A 443 19.38 -21.80 -3.55
C GLY A 443 20.46 -20.97 -2.83
N PHE A 444 20.76 -19.76 -3.29
CA PHE A 444 21.64 -18.84 -2.56
C PHE A 444 21.02 -18.37 -1.24
N LEU A 445 19.76 -17.92 -1.27
CA LEU A 445 19.04 -17.46 -0.08
C LEU A 445 18.77 -18.62 0.89
N TRP A 446 18.50 -19.81 0.38
CA TRP A 446 18.40 -21.03 1.19
C TRP A 446 19.69 -21.24 1.99
N ARG A 447 20.83 -21.40 1.30
CA ARG A 447 22.09 -21.76 1.95
C ARG A 447 22.56 -20.74 2.98
N TRP A 448 22.44 -19.45 2.67
CA TRP A 448 22.99 -18.38 3.52
C TRP A 448 22.00 -17.79 4.52
N LEU A 449 20.70 -17.86 4.23
CA LEU A 449 19.67 -17.14 4.99
C LEU A 449 18.53 -18.03 5.48
N HIS A 450 18.59 -19.37 5.38
CA HIS A 450 17.45 -20.17 5.84
C HIS A 450 17.70 -21.64 6.14
N GLN A 451 18.72 -22.25 5.53
CA GLN A 451 19.06 -23.65 5.72
C GLN A 451 19.40 -23.94 7.18
N LEU A 452 20.10 -23.02 7.86
CA LEU A 452 20.40 -23.15 9.29
C LEU A 452 19.12 -23.14 10.14
N HIS A 453 18.11 -22.35 9.75
CA HIS A 453 16.81 -22.34 10.41
C HIS A 453 16.06 -23.67 10.27
N HIS A 454 16.18 -24.33 9.13
CA HIS A 454 15.63 -25.66 8.91
C HIS A 454 16.49 -26.80 9.44
N SER A 455 17.69 -26.53 9.99
CA SER A 455 18.57 -27.57 10.49
C SER A 455 18.04 -28.32 11.72
N PRO A 456 17.44 -27.66 12.73
CA PRO A 456 17.04 -28.32 13.97
C PRO A 456 16.01 -29.43 13.75
N ALA A 457 16.32 -30.62 14.28
CA ALA A 457 15.33 -31.69 14.41
C ALA A 457 14.32 -31.44 15.55
N ARG A 458 14.61 -30.45 16.39
CA ARG A 458 13.85 -30.07 17.58
C ARG A 458 13.21 -28.70 17.32
N ILE A 459 11.88 -28.64 17.27
CA ILE A 459 11.14 -27.38 17.17
C ILE A 459 10.61 -27.04 18.56
N GLU A 460 11.32 -26.15 19.22
CA GLU A 460 11.06 -25.69 20.60
C GLU A 460 11.42 -24.20 20.76
N VAL A 461 10.97 -23.56 21.85
CA VAL A 461 11.13 -22.09 22.04
C VAL A 461 12.57 -21.61 21.85
N LEU A 462 13.56 -22.37 22.36
CA LEU A 462 14.98 -22.04 22.24
C LEU A 462 15.51 -22.06 20.80
N THR A 463 14.81 -22.74 19.90
CA THR A 463 15.15 -22.84 18.47
C THR A 463 14.40 -21.84 17.59
N ALA A 464 13.54 -20.99 18.17
CA ALA A 464 12.72 -20.03 17.43
C ALA A 464 13.53 -19.09 16.53
N TYR A 465 14.73 -18.74 16.97
CA TYR A 465 15.66 -17.91 16.22
C TYR A 465 17.01 -18.60 15.98
N TYR A 466 16.99 -19.93 15.85
CA TYR A 466 18.15 -20.69 15.41
C TYR A 466 18.43 -20.36 13.93
N LYS A 467 19.01 -19.20 13.66
CA LYS A 467 19.11 -18.59 12.33
C LYS A 467 20.55 -18.18 12.02
N HIS A 468 20.84 -18.02 10.73
CA HIS A 468 22.16 -17.54 10.31
C HIS A 468 22.33 -16.06 10.70
N PRO A 469 23.52 -15.58 11.14
CA PRO A 469 23.72 -14.16 11.45
C PRO A 469 23.40 -13.22 10.28
N LEU A 470 23.69 -13.64 9.05
CA LEU A 470 23.28 -12.90 7.83
C LEU A 470 21.76 -12.87 7.64
N GLU A 471 21.05 -13.94 8.00
CA GLU A 471 19.58 -13.98 7.97
C GLU A 471 19.03 -12.89 8.90
N ILE A 472 19.45 -12.90 10.16
CA ILE A 472 19.01 -11.94 11.19
C ILE A 472 19.34 -10.51 10.75
N THR A 473 20.56 -10.27 10.27
CA THR A 473 20.99 -8.94 9.81
C THR A 473 20.15 -8.47 8.62
N SER A 474 19.97 -9.32 7.62
CA SER A 474 19.21 -8.99 6.41
C SER A 474 17.73 -8.75 6.69
N GLU A 475 17.10 -9.58 7.54
CA GLU A 475 15.72 -9.40 8.01
C GLU A 475 15.59 -8.07 8.76
N SER A 476 16.50 -7.80 9.70
CA SER A 476 16.47 -6.56 10.50
C SER A 476 16.61 -5.31 9.65
N ILE A 477 17.55 -5.30 8.69
CA ILE A 477 17.74 -4.17 7.77
C ILE A 477 16.52 -3.99 6.88
N ALA A 478 16.01 -5.05 6.27
CA ALA A 478 14.88 -4.97 5.36
C ALA A 478 13.59 -4.51 6.07
N THR A 479 13.29 -5.07 7.25
CA THR A 479 12.16 -4.63 8.07
C THR A 479 12.35 -3.18 8.54
N SER A 480 13.57 -2.76 8.89
CA SER A 480 13.83 -1.36 9.25
C SER A 480 13.64 -0.39 8.08
N ILE A 481 14.09 -0.75 6.88
CA ILE A 481 13.85 0.04 5.67
C ILE A 481 12.34 0.13 5.41
N LEU A 482 11.62 -0.98 5.49
CA LEU A 482 10.18 -1.00 5.30
C LEU A 482 9.44 -0.11 6.31
N LEU A 483 9.69 -0.30 7.60
CA LEU A 483 8.96 0.43 8.64
C LEU A 483 9.35 1.90 8.70
N TYR A 484 10.66 2.22 8.67
CA TYR A 484 11.12 3.59 8.84
C TYR A 484 11.23 4.34 7.52
N ALA A 485 11.96 3.82 6.53
CA ALA A 485 12.24 4.57 5.31
C ALA A 485 11.10 4.51 4.27
N VAL A 486 10.32 3.44 4.21
CA VAL A 486 9.19 3.34 3.27
C VAL A 486 7.93 3.91 3.91
N LEU A 487 7.57 3.42 5.10
CA LEU A 487 6.29 3.73 5.73
C LEU A 487 6.32 4.90 6.73
N GLY A 488 7.50 5.32 7.19
CA GLY A 488 7.62 6.41 8.16
C GLY A 488 6.91 6.13 9.48
N VAL A 489 6.95 4.86 9.91
CA VAL A 489 6.39 4.41 11.19
C VAL A 489 7.25 4.95 12.33
N SER A 490 6.60 5.46 13.36
CA SER A 490 7.15 5.97 14.59
C SER A 490 7.83 4.86 15.42
N PRO A 491 8.82 5.21 16.25
CA PRO A 491 9.58 4.22 17.01
C PRO A 491 8.73 3.35 17.92
N GLU A 492 7.69 3.90 18.58
CA GLU A 492 6.87 3.10 19.48
C GLU A 492 5.92 2.15 18.73
N ALA A 493 5.49 2.50 17.52
CA ALA A 493 4.71 1.59 16.67
C ALA A 493 5.60 0.50 16.06
N ALA A 494 6.81 0.85 15.62
CA ALA A 494 7.79 -0.14 15.16
C ALA A 494 8.19 -1.11 16.28
N LEU A 495 8.35 -0.62 17.51
CA LEU A 495 8.54 -1.47 18.70
C LEU A 495 7.36 -2.42 18.90
N ALA A 496 6.12 -1.95 18.80
CA ALA A 496 4.94 -2.82 18.92
C ALA A 496 4.88 -3.89 17.81
N ILE A 497 5.12 -3.50 16.56
CA ILE A 497 5.14 -4.39 15.38
C ILE A 497 6.19 -5.49 15.54
N THR A 498 7.42 -5.10 15.88
CA THR A 498 8.55 -6.04 16.06
C THR A 498 8.35 -6.93 17.28
N THR A 499 7.80 -6.40 18.37
CA THR A 499 7.45 -7.19 19.56
C THR A 499 6.37 -8.22 19.24
N ALA A 500 5.31 -7.84 18.53
CA ALA A 500 4.24 -8.76 18.14
C ALA A 500 4.77 -9.89 17.24
N SER A 501 5.57 -9.55 16.22
CA SER A 501 6.22 -10.54 15.34
C SER A 501 7.16 -11.46 16.15
N GLY A 502 7.87 -10.89 17.13
CA GLY A 502 8.76 -11.63 18.01
C GLY A 502 8.01 -12.67 18.87
N VAL A 503 6.94 -12.24 19.53
CA VAL A 503 6.09 -13.11 20.35
C VAL A 503 5.44 -14.22 19.53
N LEU A 504 4.95 -13.91 18.33
CA LEU A 504 4.43 -14.93 17.42
C LEU A 504 5.52 -15.91 16.98
N GLY A 505 6.73 -15.40 16.73
CA GLY A 505 7.95 -16.19 16.51
C GLY A 505 8.18 -17.28 17.55
N LEU A 506 8.10 -16.89 18.83
CA LEU A 506 8.19 -17.83 19.94
C LEU A 506 7.00 -18.79 19.95
N PHE A 507 5.79 -18.28 19.70
CA PHE A 507 4.55 -19.06 19.78
C PHE A 507 4.51 -20.21 18.77
N TYR A 508 4.83 -19.99 17.50
CA TYR A 508 4.78 -21.06 16.51
C TYR A 508 5.99 -22.02 16.58
N HIS A 509 7.03 -21.70 17.35
CA HIS A 509 8.10 -22.66 17.72
C HIS A 509 7.82 -23.43 19.02
N TRP A 510 6.69 -23.19 19.67
CA TRP A 510 6.43 -23.76 20.99
C TRP A 510 6.03 -25.23 20.95
N ASN A 511 6.66 -26.10 21.74
CA ASN A 511 6.33 -27.52 21.78
C ASN A 511 5.18 -27.85 22.76
N VAL A 512 4.08 -27.10 22.68
CA VAL A 512 2.81 -27.37 23.38
C VAL A 512 1.68 -27.51 22.37
N ALA A 513 0.73 -28.41 22.64
CA ALA A 513 -0.36 -28.70 21.72
C ALA A 513 -1.36 -27.54 21.74
N THR A 514 -1.76 -27.07 20.57
CA THR A 514 -2.69 -25.93 20.46
C THR A 514 -4.02 -26.36 19.85
N PRO A 515 -5.16 -25.74 20.20
CA PRO A 515 -6.44 -26.03 19.54
C PRO A 515 -6.42 -25.70 18.05
N ARG A 516 -7.05 -26.53 17.22
CA ARG A 516 -6.99 -26.40 15.75
C ARG A 516 -7.51 -25.07 15.22
N TRP A 517 -8.54 -24.51 15.86
CA TRP A 517 -9.17 -23.26 15.44
C TRP A 517 -8.22 -22.05 15.53
N VAL A 518 -7.24 -22.09 16.44
CA VAL A 518 -6.23 -21.03 16.58
C VAL A 518 -5.45 -20.82 15.28
N GLY A 519 -5.28 -21.90 14.50
CA GLY A 519 -4.53 -21.91 13.24
C GLY A 519 -5.17 -21.12 12.12
N TYR A 520 -6.40 -20.60 12.29
CA TYR A 520 -7.02 -19.67 11.35
C TYR A 520 -6.75 -18.19 11.71
N LEU A 521 -6.22 -17.94 12.92
CA LEU A 521 -5.93 -16.59 13.43
C LEU A 521 -4.42 -16.32 13.46
N VAL A 522 -3.65 -17.26 14.00
CA VAL A 522 -2.18 -17.19 14.13
C VAL A 522 -1.56 -18.52 13.75
N GLN A 523 -0.32 -18.50 13.25
CA GLN A 523 0.38 -19.73 12.92
C GLN A 523 0.60 -20.60 14.16
N ARG A 524 0.20 -21.87 14.09
CA ARG A 524 0.31 -22.83 15.20
C ARG A 524 1.64 -23.58 15.16
N PRO A 525 2.13 -24.09 16.31
CA PRO A 525 3.23 -25.04 16.34
C PRO A 525 3.10 -26.23 15.40
N GLU A 526 1.91 -26.81 15.30
CA GLU A 526 1.63 -27.93 14.41
C GLU A 526 1.81 -27.56 12.93
N SER A 527 1.37 -26.36 12.55
CA SER A 527 1.52 -25.83 11.19
C SER A 527 2.98 -25.52 10.87
N HIS A 528 3.71 -24.96 11.84
CA HIS A 528 5.13 -24.68 11.68
C HIS A 528 6.00 -25.95 11.64
N CYS A 529 5.62 -26.99 12.37
CA CYS A 529 6.28 -28.29 12.24
C CYS A 529 6.10 -28.90 10.84
N VAL A 530 4.96 -28.68 10.17
CA VAL A 530 4.77 -29.06 8.75
C VAL A 530 5.73 -28.28 7.85
N HIS A 531 5.96 -27.01 8.15
CA HIS A 531 6.92 -26.18 7.42
C HIS A 531 8.36 -26.69 7.58
N HIS A 532 8.75 -27.08 8.80
CA HIS A 532 10.06 -27.68 9.10
C HIS A 532 10.16 -29.18 8.81
N GLN A 533 9.12 -29.79 8.24
CA GLN A 533 9.09 -31.23 8.03
C GLN A 533 10.19 -31.65 7.06
N HIS A 534 10.86 -32.75 7.39
CA HIS A 534 11.90 -33.33 6.55
C HIS A 534 11.39 -33.59 5.13
N GLY A 535 12.13 -33.13 4.13
CA GLY A 535 11.77 -33.24 2.71
C GLY A 535 10.66 -32.29 2.26
N VAL A 536 10.16 -31.41 3.13
CA VAL A 536 9.15 -30.40 2.81
C VAL A 536 9.80 -29.02 2.80
N HIS A 537 9.73 -28.33 1.65
CA HIS A 537 10.24 -26.96 1.46
C HIS A 537 9.11 -25.98 1.09
N ALA A 538 7.90 -26.28 1.56
CA ALA A 538 6.70 -25.53 1.21
C ALA A 538 5.72 -25.44 2.38
N TYR A 539 4.80 -24.48 2.26
CA TYR A 539 3.66 -24.23 3.16
C TYR A 539 3.97 -23.37 4.38
N ASN A 540 2.94 -22.70 4.90
CA ASN A 540 2.95 -21.96 6.16
C ASN A 540 4.10 -20.95 6.29
N TYR A 541 4.24 -20.04 5.33
CA TYR A 541 5.32 -19.06 5.34
C TYR A 541 5.01 -17.82 6.18
N SER A 542 3.74 -17.58 6.52
CA SER A 542 3.29 -16.39 7.22
C SER A 542 2.91 -16.68 8.67
N GLU A 543 3.25 -15.76 9.57
CA GLU A 543 2.73 -15.74 10.93
C GLU A 543 1.23 -15.48 11.01
N LEU A 544 0.64 -14.84 9.97
CA LEU A 544 -0.80 -14.68 9.79
C LEU A 544 -1.31 -15.69 8.75
N PRO A 545 -2.01 -16.77 9.19
CA PRO A 545 -2.57 -17.80 8.32
C PRO A 545 -3.42 -17.28 7.15
N LEU A 546 -4.08 -16.14 7.31
CA LEU A 546 -4.87 -15.51 6.25
C LEU A 546 -4.06 -15.31 4.96
N ILE A 547 -2.78 -14.94 5.08
CA ILE A 547 -1.89 -14.74 3.94
C ILE A 547 -1.58 -16.09 3.27
N ASP A 548 -1.28 -17.13 4.05
CA ASP A 548 -1.07 -18.47 3.52
C ASP A 548 -2.34 -19.05 2.86
N ILE A 549 -3.54 -18.72 3.38
CA ILE A 549 -4.82 -19.12 2.78
C ILE A 549 -4.99 -18.42 1.42
N ALA A 550 -4.77 -17.09 1.39
CA ALA A 550 -4.90 -16.29 0.17
C ALA A 550 -3.98 -16.78 -0.95
N PHE A 551 -2.77 -17.23 -0.61
CA PHE A 551 -1.78 -17.69 -1.59
C PHE A 551 -1.69 -19.21 -1.75
N GLY A 552 -2.57 -19.97 -1.09
CA GLY A 552 -2.66 -21.43 -1.23
C GLY A 552 -1.51 -22.22 -0.62
N THR A 553 -0.82 -21.65 0.37
CA THR A 553 0.29 -22.26 1.11
C THR A 553 -0.12 -22.74 2.51
N PHE A 554 -1.40 -22.63 2.88
CA PHE A 554 -1.86 -23.00 4.22
C PHE A 554 -2.00 -24.51 4.45
N ARG A 555 -1.45 -24.99 5.57
CA ARG A 555 -1.61 -26.35 6.11
C ARG A 555 -1.81 -26.27 7.63
N ASN A 556 -2.97 -26.70 8.12
CA ASN A 556 -3.32 -26.65 9.55
C ASN A 556 -3.82 -28.03 10.04
N PRO A 557 -2.89 -28.97 10.25
CA PRO A 557 -3.26 -30.31 10.69
C PRO A 557 -3.77 -30.29 12.15
N PRO A 558 -4.64 -31.25 12.53
CA PRO A 558 -5.08 -31.38 13.92
C PRO A 558 -3.90 -31.70 14.86
N ARG A 559 -2.95 -32.53 14.41
CA ARG A 559 -1.70 -32.88 15.07
C ARG A 559 -0.58 -33.05 14.03
N PHE A 560 0.67 -32.88 14.42
CA PHE A 560 1.83 -33.14 13.58
C PHE A 560 2.41 -34.53 13.87
N VAL A 561 2.68 -35.33 12.84
CA VAL A 561 3.15 -36.74 12.94
C VAL A 561 4.42 -36.96 12.08
N GLY A 562 5.13 -35.91 11.72
CA GLY A 562 6.35 -35.98 10.90
C GLY A 562 7.64 -35.91 11.72
N GLN A 563 8.77 -35.93 11.00
CA GLN A 563 10.08 -35.57 11.54
C GLN A 563 10.43 -34.16 11.04
N CYS A 564 10.99 -33.32 11.91
CA CYS A 564 11.50 -32.00 11.53
C CYS A 564 13.00 -32.06 11.25
N GLY A 565 13.51 -31.04 10.55
CA GLY A 565 14.94 -30.87 10.33
C GLY A 565 15.45 -31.46 9.01
N LEU A 566 16.77 -31.44 8.84
CA LEU A 566 17.42 -31.90 7.61
C LEU A 566 17.68 -33.42 7.55
N GLY A 567 17.37 -34.15 8.63
CA GLY A 567 17.54 -35.60 8.75
C GLY A 567 18.99 -36.02 9.04
N GLY A 568 19.15 -37.19 9.68
CA GLY A 568 20.46 -37.75 10.04
C GLY A 568 21.31 -36.80 10.90
N ASP A 569 22.63 -36.80 10.66
CA ASP A 569 23.60 -35.94 11.37
C ASP A 569 23.82 -34.57 10.71
N ARG A 570 22.99 -34.19 9.72
CA ARG A 570 23.17 -32.95 8.95
C ARG A 570 23.09 -31.69 9.79
N GLU A 571 22.28 -31.69 10.86
CA GLU A 571 22.24 -30.59 11.83
C GLU A 571 23.62 -30.36 12.51
N GLN A 572 24.41 -31.43 12.66
CA GLN A 572 25.72 -31.36 13.33
C GLN A 572 26.80 -30.75 12.42
N GLN A 573 26.55 -30.61 11.12
CA GLN A 573 27.45 -29.97 10.16
C GLN A 573 27.42 -28.43 10.28
N PHE A 574 27.48 -27.93 11.51
CA PHE A 574 27.23 -26.53 11.85
C PHE A 574 28.20 -25.56 11.15
N ALA A 575 29.49 -25.90 11.06
CA ALA A 575 30.46 -25.11 10.32
C ALA A 575 30.13 -25.03 8.83
N ALA A 576 29.66 -26.13 8.22
CA ALA A 576 29.26 -26.15 6.82
C ALA A 576 28.01 -25.29 6.58
N LEU A 577 27.03 -25.37 7.49
CA LEU A 577 25.83 -24.54 7.49
C LEU A 577 26.15 -23.04 7.57
N LEU A 578 27.09 -22.64 8.45
CA LEU A 578 27.57 -21.25 8.57
C LEU A 578 28.38 -20.76 7.36
N LEU A 579 29.05 -21.67 6.66
CA LEU A 579 29.78 -21.35 5.42
C LEU A 579 28.89 -21.37 4.17
N GLY A 580 27.56 -21.51 4.32
CA GLY A 580 26.62 -21.55 3.21
C GLY A 580 26.83 -22.74 2.27
N ARG A 581 27.39 -23.86 2.78
CA ARG A 581 27.45 -25.13 2.05
C ARG A 581 26.09 -25.79 2.11
N ASP A 582 25.65 -26.37 1.00
CA ASP A 582 24.42 -27.14 0.97
C ASP A 582 24.67 -28.50 1.65
N VAL A 583 23.96 -28.77 2.75
CA VAL A 583 24.02 -30.06 3.46
C VAL A 583 22.80 -30.94 3.15
N THR A 584 21.91 -30.48 2.26
CA THR A 584 20.69 -31.17 1.83
C THR A 584 20.85 -31.92 0.51
N GLY A 585 21.92 -31.64 -0.24
CA GLY A 585 22.32 -32.39 -1.43
C GLY A 585 22.77 -33.84 -1.15
N PRO A 586 22.88 -34.67 -2.20
CA PRO A 586 23.47 -36.01 -2.10
C PRO A 586 24.94 -35.99 -1.68
#